data_AF-A0A183DR59-F1
#
_entry.id   AF-A0A183DR59-F1
#
_cell.length_a   1.000
_cell.length_b   1.000
_cell.length_c   1.000
_cell.angle_alpha   90.00
_cell.angle_beta   90.00
_cell.angle_gamma   90.00
#
_symmetry.space_group_name_H-M   'P 1'
#
loop_
_entity.id
_entity.type
_entity.pdbx_description
1 polymer ?
#
loop_
_entity_poly.entity_id
_entity_poly.type
_entity_poly.pdbx_seq_one_letter_code
_entity_poly.pdbx_strand_id
1 'polypeptide(L)'
;MNIALKHSKAVDFPKTGIPPDPLTRTWTKDENEKVIPPERACRWPDFMCKNHEPSYVSPRLVGQLFRRVHLLVDVFNHVGAVEDASPLDLDPDLEYPGWEDYRIAAQTQFDCYHAHIKVRFKKACHSE
;
A
#
# COMPACT_ATOMS: atom_id res chain seq x y z
N MET A 1 24.26 18.65 8.95
CA MET A 1 23.09 17.76 8.75
C MET A 1 21.90 18.37 9.48
N ASN A 2 21.16 19.28 8.85
CA ASN A 2 20.19 20.11 9.58
C ASN A 2 18.80 19.47 9.73
N ILE A 3 18.38 18.65 8.75
CA ILE A 3 17.03 18.06 8.78
C ILE A 3 16.81 17.06 9.92
N ALA A 4 17.81 16.22 10.21
CA ALA A 4 17.72 15.23 11.29
C ALA A 4 17.62 15.92 12.67
N LEU A 5 18.38 17.01 12.86
CA LEU A 5 18.35 17.79 14.09
C LEU A 5 17.00 18.49 14.28
N LYS A 6 16.45 19.10 13.22
CA LYS A 6 15.12 19.71 13.24
C LYS A 6 14.03 18.66 13.53
N HIS A 7 14.14 17.46 12.96
CA HIS A 7 13.22 16.36 13.24
C HIS A 7 13.31 15.87 14.69
N SER A 8 14.51 15.79 15.25
CA SER A 8 14.70 15.45 16.68
C SER A 8 14.03 16.48 17.59
N LYS A 9 14.25 17.79 17.33
CA LYS A 9 13.58 18.87 18.06
C LYS A 9 12.05 18.78 17.95
N ALA A 10 11.53 18.46 16.76
CA ALA A 10 10.09 18.32 16.54
C ALA A 10 9.47 17.22 17.42
N VAL A 11 10.19 16.11 17.63
CA VAL A 11 9.74 15.01 18.50
C VAL A 11 9.69 15.44 19.97
N ASP A 12 10.65 16.26 20.42
CA ASP A 12 10.71 16.76 21.80
C ASP A 12 9.90 18.04 22.04
N PHE A 13 9.26 18.60 21.01
CA PHE A 13 8.43 19.81 21.12
C PHE A 13 7.33 19.71 22.19
N PRO A 14 6.58 18.59 22.33
CA PRO A 14 5.55 18.49 23.36
C PRO A 14 6.08 18.57 24.79
N LYS A 15 7.37 18.23 25.01
CA LYS A 15 8.00 18.23 26.33
C LYS A 15 8.71 19.54 26.64
N THR A 16 9.39 20.09 25.63
CA THR A 16 10.24 21.27 25.77
C THR A 16 9.47 22.57 25.54
N GLY A 17 8.35 22.52 24.80
CA GLY A 17 7.61 23.70 24.36
C GLY A 17 8.35 24.55 23.32
N ILE A 18 9.53 24.13 22.86
CA ILE A 18 10.36 24.88 21.90
C ILE A 18 10.12 24.31 20.50
N PRO A 19 9.47 25.07 19.59
CA PRO A 19 9.21 24.58 18.26
C PRO A 19 10.52 24.47 17.45
N PRO A 20 10.61 23.49 16.52
CA PRO A 20 11.76 23.37 15.62
C PRO A 20 11.80 24.51 14.60
N ASP A 21 13.00 24.85 14.14
CA ASP A 21 13.21 25.83 13.08
C ASP A 21 12.55 25.37 11.75
N PRO A 22 12.01 26.29 10.94
CA PRO A 22 11.36 25.95 9.69
C PRO A 22 12.34 25.32 8.67
N LEU A 23 11.80 24.49 7.79
CA LEU A 23 12.60 23.84 6.73
C LEU A 23 13.01 24.84 5.65
N THR A 24 14.28 24.78 5.23
CA THR A 24 14.80 25.67 4.18
C THR A 24 14.36 25.22 2.79
N ARG A 25 13.98 26.18 1.94
CA ARG A 25 13.55 25.97 0.54
C ARG A 25 14.58 26.45 -0.48
N THR A 26 15.59 27.18 -0.02
CA THR A 26 16.67 27.75 -0.84
C THR A 26 17.96 27.00 -0.59
N TRP A 27 18.87 27.06 -1.57
CA TRP A 27 20.23 26.57 -1.40
C TRP A 27 20.96 27.45 -0.39
N THR A 28 21.63 26.82 0.58
CA THR A 28 22.37 27.51 1.64
C THR A 28 23.84 27.14 1.54
N LYS A 29 24.74 28.01 1.98
CA LYS A 29 26.17 27.70 2.12
C LYS A 29 26.48 27.40 3.58
N ASP A 30 27.25 26.35 3.80
CA ASP A 30 27.80 26.04 5.12
C ASP A 30 28.96 26.98 5.49
N GLU A 31 29.40 26.94 6.74
CA GLU A 31 30.58 27.66 7.24
C GLU A 31 31.86 27.31 6.45
N ASN A 32 31.91 26.10 5.89
CA ASN A 32 33.00 25.61 5.03
C ASN A 32 32.79 25.91 3.53
N GLU A 33 31.94 26.89 3.18
CA GLU A 33 31.51 27.23 1.81
C GLU A 33 30.85 26.12 0.99
N LYS A 34 30.57 24.96 1.61
CA LYS A 34 29.90 23.85 0.94
C LYS A 34 28.44 24.19 0.67
N VAL A 35 28.01 23.97 -0.57
CA VAL A 35 26.62 24.17 -0.98
C VAL A 35 25.76 23.05 -0.38
N ILE A 36 24.82 23.43 0.49
CA ILE A 36 23.85 22.55 1.13
C ILE A 36 22.54 22.60 0.31
N PRO A 37 22.00 21.44 -0.10
CA PRO A 37 20.72 21.40 -0.80
C PRO A 37 19.57 21.87 0.09
N PRO A 38 18.47 22.39 -0.50
CA PRO A 38 17.25 22.69 0.23
C PRO A 38 16.75 21.46 1.02
N GLU A 39 16.33 21.68 2.27
CA GLU A 39 15.80 20.61 3.12
C GLU A 39 14.43 20.13 2.62
N ARG A 40 13.62 21.04 2.07
CA ARG A 40 12.35 20.69 1.44
C ARG A 40 12.59 20.26 0.01
N ALA A 41 12.35 18.99 -0.28
CA ALA A 41 12.45 18.44 -1.63
C ALA A 41 11.41 19.08 -2.58
N CYS A 42 11.84 19.45 -3.79
CA CYS A 42 10.94 19.87 -4.86
C CYS A 42 10.31 18.71 -5.62
N ARG A 43 10.93 17.51 -5.55
CA ARG A 43 10.47 16.28 -6.21
C ARG A 43 10.62 15.11 -5.26
N TRP A 44 9.69 14.16 -5.35
CA TRP A 44 9.67 12.99 -4.49
C TRP A 44 10.16 11.74 -5.24
N PRO A 45 10.83 10.80 -4.57
CA PRO A 45 11.15 9.51 -5.18
C PRO A 45 9.88 8.78 -5.64
N ASP A 46 9.99 8.03 -6.74
CA ASP A 46 8.96 7.15 -7.31
C ASP A 46 8.32 6.22 -6.26
N PHE A 47 9.13 5.63 -5.38
CA PHE A 47 8.64 4.70 -4.35
C PHE A 47 7.75 5.34 -3.26
N MET A 48 7.65 6.67 -3.19
CA MET A 48 6.79 7.35 -2.22
C MET A 48 5.32 7.42 -2.65
N CYS A 49 4.99 7.00 -3.88
CA CYS A 49 3.61 6.93 -4.41
C CYS A 49 2.79 8.22 -4.28
N LYS A 50 3.46 9.38 -4.32
CA LYS A 50 2.83 10.70 -4.25
C LYS A 50 2.37 11.15 -5.63
N ASN A 51 1.25 10.60 -6.10
CA ASN A 51 0.75 10.80 -7.48
C ASN A 51 0.42 12.26 -7.84
N HIS A 52 0.20 13.13 -6.87
CA HIS A 52 -0.15 14.53 -7.06
C HIS A 52 1.07 15.48 -7.04
N GLU A 53 2.26 14.98 -6.69
CA GLU A 53 3.48 15.77 -6.63
C GLU A 53 4.46 15.30 -7.71
N PRO A 54 5.35 16.17 -8.21
CA PRO A 54 6.33 15.77 -9.20
C PRO A 54 7.26 14.71 -8.61
N SER A 55 7.36 13.57 -9.29
CA SER A 55 8.20 12.45 -8.87
C SER A 55 9.43 12.29 -9.76
N TYR A 56 10.42 11.54 -9.28
CA TYR A 56 11.58 11.12 -10.06
C TYR A 56 11.91 9.65 -9.82
N VAL A 57 12.48 8.99 -10.82
CA VAL A 57 12.93 7.60 -10.72
C VAL A 57 14.18 7.54 -9.85
N SER A 58 14.08 6.94 -8.66
CA SER A 58 15.23 6.81 -7.78
C SER A 58 16.22 5.76 -8.29
N PRO A 59 17.51 6.11 -8.49
CA PRO A 59 18.54 5.14 -8.89
C PRO A 59 19.04 4.29 -7.70
N ARG A 60 18.66 4.64 -6.48
CA ARG A 60 19.12 4.00 -5.24
C ARG A 60 18.43 2.65 -5.02
N LEU A 61 19.00 1.85 -4.11
CA LEU A 61 18.53 0.50 -3.79
C LEU A 61 17.01 0.44 -3.52
N VAL A 62 16.48 1.36 -2.71
CA VAL A 62 15.05 1.41 -2.36
C VAL A 62 14.17 1.56 -3.60
N GLY A 63 14.53 2.46 -4.53
CA GLY A 63 13.79 2.63 -5.78
C GLY A 63 13.87 1.40 -6.68
N GLN A 64 15.05 0.77 -6.77
CA GLN A 64 15.21 -0.46 -7.54
C GLN A 64 14.37 -1.61 -6.98
N LEU A 65 14.34 -1.77 -5.66
CA LEU A 65 13.54 -2.79 -4.99
C LEU A 65 12.04 -2.54 -5.19
N PHE A 66 11.59 -1.30 -4.99
CA PHE A 66 10.21 -0.90 -5.20
C PHE A 66 9.71 -1.30 -6.60
N ARG A 67 10.45 -0.96 -7.66
CA ARG A 67 10.06 -1.29 -9.04
C ARG A 67 10.04 -2.80 -9.29
N ARG A 68 11.01 -3.56 -8.75
CA ARG A 68 11.02 -5.03 -8.90
C ARG A 68 9.84 -5.68 -8.21
N VAL A 69 9.50 -5.24 -7.00
CA VAL A 69 8.33 -5.76 -6.26
C VAL A 69 7.04 -5.42 -7.00
N HIS A 70 6.90 -4.19 -7.49
CA HIS A 70 5.73 -3.80 -8.27
C HIS A 70 5.56 -4.62 -9.56
N LEU A 71 6.64 -4.87 -10.29
CA LEU A 71 6.58 -5.75 -11.47
C LEU A 71 6.07 -7.15 -11.13
N LEU A 72 6.49 -7.73 -9.99
CA LEU A 72 5.98 -9.02 -9.56
C LEU A 72 4.50 -8.96 -9.21
N VAL A 73 4.08 -7.94 -8.46
CA VAL A 73 2.67 -7.72 -8.09
C VAL A 73 1.81 -7.56 -9.34
N ASP A 74 2.27 -6.82 -10.35
CA ASP A 74 1.55 -6.62 -11.61
C ASP A 74 1.40 -7.94 -12.37
N VAL A 75 2.44 -8.79 -12.39
CA VAL A 75 2.36 -10.13 -12.97
C VAL A 75 1.36 -11.00 -12.20
N PHE A 76 1.39 -11.00 -10.87
CA PHE A 76 0.43 -11.77 -10.07
C PHE A 76 -1.01 -11.30 -10.29
N ASN A 77 -1.24 -9.99 -10.33
CA ASN A 77 -2.56 -9.42 -10.61
C ASN A 77 -3.04 -9.80 -12.01
N HIS A 78 -2.13 -9.82 -12.99
CA HIS A 78 -2.45 -10.26 -14.34
C HIS A 78 -2.81 -11.75 -14.39
N VAL A 79 -2.03 -12.61 -13.73
CA VAL A 79 -2.31 -14.05 -13.64
C VAL A 79 -3.66 -14.30 -12.98
N GLY A 80 -3.94 -13.66 -11.84
CA GLY A 80 -5.24 -13.80 -11.17
C GLY A 80 -6.41 -13.37 -12.07
N ALA A 81 -6.26 -12.26 -12.80
CA ALA A 81 -7.28 -11.82 -13.75
C ALA A 81 -7.47 -12.80 -14.93
N VAL A 82 -6.42 -13.51 -15.35
CA VAL A 82 -6.49 -14.55 -16.39
C VAL A 82 -7.15 -15.83 -15.86
N GLU A 83 -6.85 -16.21 -14.63
CA GLU A 83 -7.51 -17.34 -13.95
C GLU A 83 -9.02 -17.08 -13.80
N ASP A 84 -9.41 -15.88 -13.36
CA ASP A 84 -10.82 -15.49 -13.24
C ASP A 84 -11.56 -15.47 -14.59
N ALA A 85 -10.85 -15.18 -15.68
CA ALA A 85 -11.41 -15.11 -17.03
C ALA A 85 -11.48 -16.48 -17.72
N SER A 86 -10.76 -17.48 -17.22
CA SER A 86 -10.73 -18.82 -17.81
C SER A 86 -11.97 -19.60 -17.36
N PRO A 87 -12.77 -20.16 -18.28
CA PRO A 87 -13.90 -20.98 -17.90
C PRO A 87 -13.38 -22.20 -17.14
N LEU A 88 -13.87 -22.38 -15.91
CA LEU A 88 -13.59 -23.56 -15.12
C LEU A 88 -14.44 -24.72 -15.65
N ASP A 89 -13.79 -25.67 -16.33
CA ASP A 89 -14.41 -26.93 -16.67
C ASP A 89 -14.35 -27.86 -15.45
N LEU A 90 -15.52 -28.35 -15.02
CA LEU A 90 -15.61 -29.35 -13.96
C LEU A 90 -15.09 -30.69 -14.49
N ASP A 91 -14.27 -31.38 -13.69
CA ASP A 91 -13.79 -32.72 -14.03
C ASP A 91 -14.99 -33.69 -14.07
N PRO A 92 -15.29 -34.33 -15.21
CA PRO A 92 -16.40 -35.28 -15.33
C PRO A 92 -16.32 -36.44 -14.35
N ASP A 93 -15.11 -36.83 -13.92
CA ASP A 93 -14.92 -37.94 -12.97
C ASP A 93 -15.29 -37.57 -11.52
N LEU A 94 -15.44 -36.26 -11.23
CA LEU A 94 -15.88 -35.75 -9.93
C LEU A 94 -17.41 -35.56 -9.84
N GLU A 95 -18.15 -35.73 -10.94
CA GLU A 95 -19.61 -35.58 -10.94
C GLU A 95 -20.29 -36.79 -10.30
N TYR A 96 -21.04 -36.56 -9.21
CA TYR A 96 -21.82 -37.61 -8.54
C TYR A 96 -23.25 -37.67 -9.11
N PRO A 97 -23.75 -38.81 -9.60
CA PRO A 97 -25.09 -38.89 -10.18
C PRO A 97 -26.20 -38.39 -9.25
N GLY A 98 -27.04 -37.46 -9.72
CA GLY A 98 -28.16 -36.90 -8.94
C GLY A 98 -27.78 -35.74 -8.00
N TRP A 99 -26.60 -35.14 -8.18
CA TRP A 99 -26.19 -33.96 -7.41
C TRP A 99 -27.06 -32.72 -7.70
N GLU A 100 -27.69 -32.66 -8.86
CA GLU A 100 -28.52 -31.54 -9.31
C GLU A 100 -29.70 -31.27 -8.37
N ASP A 101 -30.27 -32.32 -7.79
CA ASP A 101 -31.39 -32.24 -6.84
C ASP A 101 -31.00 -31.46 -5.58
N TYR A 102 -29.73 -31.54 -5.18
CA TYR A 102 -29.20 -30.87 -3.98
C TYR A 102 -28.66 -29.47 -4.26
N ARG A 103 -28.45 -29.10 -5.54
CA ARG A 103 -27.84 -27.83 -5.94
C ARG A 103 -28.56 -26.61 -5.36
N ILE A 104 -29.89 -26.59 -5.43
CA ILE A 104 -30.70 -25.45 -4.95
C ILE A 104 -30.58 -25.30 -3.43
N ALA A 105 -30.67 -26.43 -2.71
CA ALA A 105 -30.55 -26.44 -1.25
C ALA A 105 -29.15 -26.00 -0.80
N ALA A 106 -28.10 -26.51 -1.47
CA ALA A 106 -26.71 -26.15 -1.20
C ALA A 106 -26.45 -24.65 -1.42
N GLN A 107 -26.89 -24.10 -2.56
CA GLN A 107 -26.75 -22.67 -2.86
C GLN A 107 -27.45 -21.80 -1.82
N THR A 108 -28.68 -22.17 -1.44
CA THR A 108 -29.45 -21.44 -0.42
C THR A 108 -28.74 -21.43 0.93
N GLN A 109 -28.24 -22.59 1.38
CA GLN A 109 -27.51 -22.69 2.64
C GLN A 109 -26.18 -21.91 2.60
N PHE A 110 -25.47 -21.96 1.48
CA PHE A 110 -24.25 -21.20 1.25
C PHE A 110 -24.50 -19.69 1.34
N ASP A 111 -25.53 -19.18 0.66
CA ASP A 111 -25.89 -17.76 0.67
C ASP A 111 -26.31 -17.30 2.08
N CYS A 112 -27.10 -18.11 2.79
CA CYS A 112 -27.47 -17.86 4.18
C CYS A 112 -26.24 -17.79 5.10
N TYR A 113 -25.32 -18.74 4.97
CA TYR A 113 -24.09 -18.79 5.75
C TYR A 113 -23.18 -17.58 5.47
N HIS A 114 -22.98 -17.26 4.20
CA HIS A 114 -22.17 -16.12 3.76
C HIS A 114 -22.73 -14.78 4.26
N ALA A 115 -24.05 -14.61 4.18
CA ALA A 115 -24.73 -13.43 4.72
C ALA A 115 -24.52 -13.32 6.24
N HIS A 116 -24.67 -14.43 6.97
CA HIS A 116 -24.47 -14.46 8.41
C HIS A 116 -23.03 -14.14 8.82
N ILE A 117 -22.03 -14.66 8.09
CA ILE A 117 -20.61 -14.32 8.30
C ILE A 117 -20.39 -12.80 8.12
N LYS A 118 -20.84 -12.24 7.00
CA LYS A 118 -20.68 -10.80 6.71
C LYS A 118 -21.28 -9.92 7.80
N VAL A 119 -22.46 -10.28 8.30
CA VAL A 119 -23.12 -9.55 9.39
C VAL A 119 -22.31 -9.63 10.69
N ARG A 120 -21.76 -10.81 11.05
CA ARG A 120 -20.94 -10.96 12.26
C ARG A 120 -19.64 -10.15 12.20
N PHE A 121 -18.94 -10.19 11.07
CA PHE A 121 -17.74 -9.37 10.88
C PHE A 121 -18.04 -7.88 10.92
N LYS A 122 -19.18 -7.44 10.34
CA LYS A 122 -19.58 -6.03 10.37
C LYS A 122 -19.95 -5.56 11.79
N LYS A 123 -20.61 -6.39 12.60
CA LYS A 123 -20.93 -6.08 14.00
C LYS A 123 -19.66 -5.98 14.88
N ALA A 124 -18.67 -6.84 14.66
CA ALA A 124 -17.40 -6.80 15.39
C ALA A 124 -16.64 -5.47 15.20
N CYS A 125 -16.66 -4.88 14.01
CA CYS A 125 -16.01 -3.58 13.75
C CYS A 125 -16.78 -2.34 14.25
N HIS A 126 -18.05 -2.47 14.68
CA HIS A 126 -18.85 -1.34 15.20
C HIS A 126 -19.06 -1.41 16.73
N SER A 127 -18.31 -2.29 17.42
CA SER A 127 -18.39 -2.51 18.88
C SER A 127 -17.23 -1.83 19.63
N GLU A 128 -16.51 -0.90 18.98
CA GLU A 128 -15.47 -0.05 19.58
C GLU A 128 -15.87 1.43 19.48
#